data_AF-A0A843EA64-F1
#
_entry.id   AF-A0A843EA64-F1
#
_cell.length_a   1.000
_cell.length_b   1.000
_cell.length_c   1.000
_cell.angle_alpha   90.00
_cell.angle_beta   90.00
_cell.angle_gamma   90.00
#
_symmetry.space_group_name_H-M   'P 1'
#
loop_
_entity.id
_entity.type
_entity.pdbx_description
1 polymer ?
#
loop_
_entity_poly.entity_id
_entity_poly.type
_entity_poly.pdbx_seq_one_letter_code
_entity_poly.pdbx_strand_id
1 'polypeptide(L)'
;DLIVYHKLDPKYLAEDSKKIVDGHGSDMQESYGSYTTQQLLYMSASYIGGYALEVPGEFGAPDNPQKYSSFTKGEYSFNDYYNMADIVVDYMDEHGKAPDSINYKGATIGYYDLVYNFALLTEDDTSASTMNFPSEMGFHKYYSDFLFEILPIGLIIVAIIVILLIVRSIIKRIKRRIRRRKERKYRKRMQRERYGRNPRQFHRNIDSRYYSDYDYPSNKPKRLNRQERRRR
;
A
#
# COMPACT_ATOMS: atom_id res chain seq x y z
N ASP A 1 46.83 -19.14 29.26
CA ASP A 1 45.72 -18.44 29.92
C ASP A 1 44.39 -18.77 29.26
N LEU A 2 43.37 -18.94 30.09
CA LEU A 2 42.07 -19.55 29.83
C LEU A 2 41.33 -18.88 28.66
N ILE A 3 41.03 -19.66 27.60
CA ILE A 3 39.89 -19.35 26.73
C ILE A 3 38.64 -19.68 27.56
N VAL A 4 38.05 -18.65 28.16
CA VAL A 4 36.76 -18.79 28.83
C VAL A 4 35.73 -18.98 27.73
N TYR A 5 35.31 -20.23 27.50
CA TYR A 5 34.14 -20.55 26.69
C TYR A 5 32.90 -20.01 27.41
N HIS A 6 32.53 -18.77 27.13
CA HIS A 6 31.26 -18.21 27.59
C HIS A 6 30.13 -18.74 26.71
N LYS A 7 29.82 -20.04 26.86
CA LYS A 7 28.62 -20.62 26.25
C LYS A 7 27.40 -19.89 26.83
N LEU A 8 26.62 -19.32 25.95
CA LEU A 8 25.37 -18.66 26.33
C LEU A 8 24.27 -19.71 26.44
N ASP A 9 23.48 -19.64 27.51
CA ASP A 9 22.28 -20.45 27.65
C ASP A 9 21.23 -19.99 26.62
N PRO A 10 20.68 -20.87 25.77
CA PRO A 10 19.65 -20.53 24.79
C PRO A 10 18.44 -19.82 25.39
N LYS A 11 18.17 -20.05 26.68
CA LYS A 11 17.14 -19.30 27.41
C LYS A 11 17.28 -17.78 27.28
N TYR A 12 18.50 -17.25 27.34
CA TYR A 12 18.71 -15.80 27.24
C TYR A 12 18.47 -15.29 25.81
N LEU A 13 18.87 -16.07 24.80
CA LEU A 13 18.53 -15.78 23.40
C LEU A 13 17.01 -15.79 23.21
N ALA A 14 16.30 -16.78 23.74
CA ALA A 14 14.85 -16.87 23.66
C ALA A 14 14.16 -15.67 24.32
N GLU A 15 14.58 -15.29 25.53
CA GLU A 15 14.06 -14.11 26.24
C GLU A 15 14.26 -12.81 25.46
N ASP A 16 15.42 -12.60 24.83
CA ASP A 16 15.68 -11.39 24.04
C ASP A 16 14.98 -11.42 22.67
N SER A 17 14.89 -12.60 22.05
CA SER A 17 14.13 -12.84 20.81
C SER A 17 12.65 -12.52 21.03
N LYS A 18 12.09 -12.97 22.15
CA LYS A 18 10.71 -12.67 22.52
C LYS A 18 10.44 -11.17 22.66
N LYS A 19 11.40 -10.38 23.17
CA LYS A 19 11.24 -8.92 23.24
C LYS A 19 11.16 -8.28 21.85
N ILE A 20 11.89 -8.81 20.87
CA ILE A 20 11.78 -8.37 19.47
C ILE A 20 10.39 -8.70 18.93
N VAL A 21 9.90 -9.92 19.18
CA VAL A 21 8.60 -10.39 18.71
C VAL A 21 7.44 -9.62 19.36
N ASP A 22 7.46 -9.45 20.69
CA ASP A 22 6.47 -8.67 21.44
C ASP A 22 6.46 -7.18 21.02
N GLY A 23 7.59 -6.66 20.54
CA GLY A 23 7.74 -5.30 20.02
C GLY A 23 7.25 -5.09 18.59
N HIS A 24 6.77 -6.13 17.92
CA HIS A 24 6.31 -6.05 16.54
C HIS A 24 5.21 -4.99 16.34
N GLY A 25 5.32 -4.23 15.24
CA GLY A 25 4.43 -3.11 14.93
C GLY A 25 4.89 -1.76 15.47
N SER A 26 6.01 -1.71 16.21
CA SER A 26 6.75 -0.50 16.54
C SER A 26 8.07 -0.42 15.76
N ASP A 27 8.80 0.69 15.86
CA ASP A 27 10.13 0.78 15.28
C ASP A 27 11.11 -0.14 16.03
N MET A 28 11.96 -0.84 15.27
CA MET A 28 12.96 -1.74 15.84
C MET A 28 13.93 -0.94 16.70
N GLN A 29 14.19 -1.43 17.92
CA GLN A 29 15.09 -0.78 18.85
C GLN A 29 16.55 -1.02 18.45
N GLU A 30 17.47 -0.21 18.95
CA GLU A 30 18.92 -0.42 18.75
C GLU A 30 19.47 -1.56 19.60
N SER A 31 18.80 -1.87 20.71
CA SER A 31 19.19 -2.92 21.66
C SER A 31 17.98 -3.52 22.34
N TYR A 32 18.04 -4.83 22.63
CA TYR A 32 17.08 -5.52 23.47
C TYR A 32 17.84 -6.18 24.62
N GLY A 33 17.67 -5.65 25.83
CA GLY A 33 18.43 -6.11 26.99
C GLY A 33 19.90 -5.68 26.91
N SER A 34 20.81 -6.65 27.01
CA SER A 34 22.26 -6.42 27.04
C SER A 34 22.91 -6.44 25.66
N TYR A 35 22.16 -6.78 24.62
CA TYR A 35 22.68 -6.95 23.26
C TYR A 35 22.08 -5.92 22.32
N THR A 36 22.90 -5.44 21.40
CA THR A 36 22.45 -4.67 20.24
C THR A 36 21.62 -5.57 19.32
N THR A 37 20.79 -4.96 18.48
CA THR A 37 19.94 -5.69 17.53
C THR A 37 20.76 -6.49 16.52
N GLN A 38 21.95 -6.02 16.15
CA GLN A 38 22.88 -6.74 15.27
C GLN A 38 23.52 -7.93 15.97
N GLN A 39 23.86 -7.79 17.25
CA GLN A 39 24.34 -8.91 18.06
C GLN A 39 23.27 -9.99 18.19
N LEU A 40 22.00 -9.62 18.37
CA LEU A 40 20.89 -10.56 18.41
C LEU A 40 20.62 -11.22 17.05
N LEU A 41 20.77 -10.47 15.95
CA LEU A 41 20.76 -11.07 14.61
C LEU A 41 21.84 -12.14 14.47
N TYR A 42 23.07 -11.83 14.88
CA TYR A 42 24.18 -12.78 14.81
C TYR A 42 23.95 -14.01 15.69
N MET A 43 23.49 -13.81 16.92
CA MET A 43 23.23 -14.90 17.87
C MET A 43 22.10 -15.81 17.38
N SER A 44 20.98 -15.25 16.92
CA SER A 44 19.86 -16.02 16.38
C SER A 44 20.26 -16.75 15.09
N ALA A 45 21.01 -16.09 14.20
CA ALA A 45 21.56 -16.73 13.01
C ALA A 45 22.53 -17.88 13.36
N SER A 46 23.45 -17.66 14.29
CA SER A 46 24.38 -18.69 14.78
C SER A 46 23.62 -19.89 15.33
N TYR A 47 22.60 -19.64 16.15
CA TYR A 47 21.76 -20.68 16.72
C TYR A 47 21.00 -21.46 15.63
N ILE A 48 20.34 -20.78 14.71
CA ILE A 48 19.61 -21.41 13.58
C ILE A 48 20.55 -22.21 12.67
N GLY A 49 21.76 -21.69 12.42
CA GLY A 49 22.81 -22.32 11.62
C GLY A 49 23.52 -23.49 12.31
N GLY A 50 23.18 -23.79 13.57
CA GLY A 50 23.80 -24.88 14.34
C GLY A 50 25.21 -24.57 14.84
N TYR A 51 25.62 -23.31 14.84
CA TYR A 51 26.87 -22.84 15.43
C TYR A 51 26.78 -22.82 16.96
N ALA A 52 27.94 -22.83 17.63
CA ALA A 52 27.97 -22.71 19.09
C ALA A 52 27.43 -21.34 19.51
N LEU A 53 26.47 -21.31 20.44
CA LEU A 53 25.94 -20.06 20.96
C LEU A 53 26.90 -19.49 22.00
N GLU A 54 27.61 -18.44 21.59
CA GLU A 54 28.58 -17.72 22.42
C GLU A 54 28.15 -16.26 22.56
N VAL A 55 28.73 -15.57 23.54
CA VAL A 55 28.56 -14.12 23.65
C VAL A 55 29.15 -13.48 22.38
N PRO A 56 28.36 -12.74 21.59
CA PRO A 56 28.84 -12.21 20.32
C PRO A 56 29.89 -11.13 20.55
N GLY A 57 30.80 -10.99 19.58
CA GLY A 57 31.71 -9.84 19.53
C GLY A 57 30.98 -8.52 19.33
N GLU A 58 31.75 -7.44 19.18
CA GLU A 58 31.20 -6.17 18.74
C GLU A 58 30.93 -6.24 17.24
N PHE A 59 29.65 -6.18 16.86
CA PHE A 59 29.22 -6.06 15.47
C PHE A 59 28.66 -4.66 15.21
N GLY A 60 29.14 -4.03 14.14
CA GLY A 60 28.62 -2.74 13.68
C GLY A 60 27.17 -2.83 13.19
N ALA A 61 26.47 -1.70 13.28
CA ALA A 61 25.19 -1.49 12.62
C ALA A 61 25.33 -1.62 11.08
N PRO A 62 24.25 -2.01 10.38
CA PRO A 62 24.20 -1.91 8.92
C PRO A 62 24.33 -0.45 8.49
N ASP A 63 24.94 -0.18 7.33
CA ASP A 63 25.18 1.19 6.85
C ASP A 63 23.88 1.84 6.37
N ASN A 64 23.06 1.05 5.67
CA ASN A 64 21.79 1.46 5.09
C ASN A 64 20.79 0.31 5.16
N PRO A 65 20.26 0.00 6.37
CA PRO A 65 19.42 -1.17 6.59
C PRO A 65 18.20 -1.15 5.67
N GLN A 66 18.06 -2.21 4.86
CA GLN A 66 16.96 -2.30 3.93
C GLN A 66 15.65 -2.53 4.69
N LYS A 67 14.78 -1.52 4.65
CA LYS A 67 13.50 -1.50 5.37
C LYS A 67 12.50 -2.56 4.89
N TYR A 68 12.50 -2.85 3.59
CA TYR A 68 11.48 -3.69 2.96
C TYR A 68 12.10 -4.82 2.14
N SER A 69 11.68 -6.05 2.39
CA SER A 69 12.05 -7.20 1.55
C SER A 69 11.24 -7.25 0.26
N SER A 70 11.88 -7.74 -0.80
CA SER A 70 11.30 -7.88 -2.14
C SER A 70 11.40 -9.32 -2.66
N PHE A 71 10.40 -9.72 -3.45
CA PHE A 71 10.28 -11.06 -4.05
C PHE A 71 10.31 -12.23 -3.03
N THR A 72 9.97 -11.97 -1.77
CA THR A 72 9.90 -12.99 -0.73
C THR A 72 8.73 -13.95 -0.94
N LYS A 73 8.86 -15.15 -0.39
CA LYS A 73 7.77 -16.12 -0.30
C LYS A 73 6.94 -15.87 0.96
N GLY A 74 5.71 -16.38 0.99
CA GLY A 74 4.88 -16.32 2.19
C GLY A 74 5.35 -17.26 3.30
N GLU A 75 6.08 -18.32 2.94
CA GLU A 75 6.61 -19.34 3.84
C GLU A 75 7.98 -19.81 3.32
N TYR A 76 8.85 -20.21 4.25
CA TYR A 76 10.14 -20.82 4.00
C TYR A 76 10.30 -22.08 4.84
N SER A 77 11.02 -23.06 4.31
CA SER A 77 11.37 -24.27 5.07
C SER A 77 12.43 -23.95 6.13
N PHE A 78 12.56 -24.78 7.16
CA PHE A 78 13.66 -24.64 8.12
C PHE A 78 15.03 -24.65 7.41
N ASN A 79 15.21 -25.50 6.40
CA ASN A 79 16.44 -25.53 5.62
C ASN A 79 16.69 -24.21 4.86
N ASP A 80 15.64 -23.50 4.46
CA ASP A 80 15.80 -22.16 3.89
C ASP A 80 16.30 -21.17 4.94
N TYR A 81 15.71 -21.17 6.15
CA TYR A 81 16.17 -20.33 7.25
C TYR A 81 17.60 -20.65 7.69
N TYR A 82 17.96 -21.94 7.72
CA TYR A 82 19.33 -22.42 7.95
C TYR A 82 20.32 -21.78 6.97
N ASN A 83 20.03 -21.84 5.66
CA ASN A 83 20.92 -21.25 4.65
C ASN A 83 20.97 -19.72 4.73
N MET A 84 19.84 -19.07 5.07
CA MET A 84 19.83 -17.62 5.28
C MET A 84 20.68 -17.23 6.49
N ALA A 85 20.60 -18.02 7.56
CA ALA A 85 21.39 -17.82 8.77
C ALA A 85 22.88 -17.97 8.50
N ASP A 86 23.26 -18.99 7.71
CA ASP A 86 24.64 -19.21 7.25
C ASP A 86 25.19 -17.99 6.50
N ILE A 87 24.43 -17.46 5.53
CA ILE A 87 24.79 -16.25 4.78
C ILE A 87 24.98 -15.04 5.71
N VAL A 88 24.14 -14.90 6.73
CA VAL A 88 24.23 -13.79 7.69
C VAL A 88 25.47 -13.92 8.55
N VAL A 89 25.74 -15.11 9.11
CA VAL A 89 26.94 -15.37 9.93
C VAL A 89 28.20 -15.10 9.12
N ASP A 90 28.32 -15.70 7.92
CA ASP A 90 29.47 -15.49 7.03
C ASP A 90 29.70 -14.01 6.73
N TYR A 91 28.64 -13.27 6.40
CA TYR A 91 28.74 -11.84 6.12
C TYR A 91 29.24 -11.07 7.35
N MET A 92 28.65 -11.32 8.52
CA MET A 92 28.96 -10.60 9.74
C MET A 92 30.39 -10.89 10.23
N ASP A 93 30.84 -12.13 10.12
CA ASP A 93 32.22 -12.54 10.45
C ASP A 93 33.23 -11.89 9.50
N GLU A 94 32.92 -11.81 8.20
CA GLU A 94 33.80 -11.20 7.21
C GLU A 94 33.88 -9.67 7.34
N HIS A 95 32.75 -9.01 7.61
CA HIS A 95 32.64 -7.55 7.55
C HIS A 95 32.62 -6.86 8.92
N GLY A 96 32.48 -7.61 10.01
CA GLY A 96 32.38 -7.07 11.38
C GLY A 96 31.11 -6.24 11.62
N LYS A 97 30.08 -6.39 10.80
CA LYS A 97 28.82 -5.64 10.90
C LYS A 97 27.64 -6.40 10.29
N ALA A 98 26.42 -6.05 10.69
CA ALA A 98 25.23 -6.63 10.12
C ALA A 98 25.03 -6.22 8.64
N PRO A 99 24.45 -7.11 7.80
CA PRO A 99 24.12 -6.79 6.42
C PRO A 99 22.93 -5.82 6.34
N ASP A 100 22.95 -4.95 5.33
CA ASP A 100 21.78 -4.14 4.97
C ASP A 100 20.61 -5.02 4.51
N SER A 101 20.93 -6.08 3.76
CA SER A 101 20.05 -7.14 3.28
C SER A 101 20.86 -8.34 2.80
N ILE A 102 20.20 -9.48 2.61
CA ILE A 102 20.77 -10.65 1.92
C ILE A 102 19.99 -10.97 0.65
N ASN A 103 20.65 -11.64 -0.28
CA ASN A 103 19.98 -12.23 -1.45
C ASN A 103 19.83 -13.74 -1.27
N TYR A 104 18.60 -14.24 -1.30
CA TYR A 104 18.31 -15.66 -1.13
C TYR A 104 17.30 -16.14 -2.18
N LYS A 105 17.73 -17.07 -3.05
CA LYS A 105 16.89 -17.68 -4.11
C LYS A 105 16.10 -16.65 -4.94
N GLY A 106 16.72 -15.51 -5.26
CA GLY A 106 16.12 -14.42 -6.05
C GLY A 106 15.25 -13.45 -5.25
N ALA A 107 15.07 -13.66 -3.94
CA ALA A 107 14.50 -12.68 -3.02
C ALA A 107 15.61 -11.82 -2.41
N THR A 108 15.30 -10.55 -2.15
CA THR A 108 16.14 -9.68 -1.33
C THR A 108 15.46 -9.51 0.02
N ILE A 109 16.09 -10.04 1.07
CA ILE A 109 15.56 -10.08 2.43
C ILE A 109 16.26 -8.99 3.24
N GLY A 110 15.50 -7.99 3.66
CA GLY A 110 16.01 -6.82 4.37
C GLY A 110 16.40 -7.11 5.81
N TYR A 111 17.30 -6.29 6.36
CA TYR A 111 17.81 -6.38 7.72
C TYR A 111 16.72 -6.61 8.78
N TYR A 112 15.66 -5.80 8.78
CA TYR A 112 14.61 -5.88 9.79
C TYR A 112 13.80 -7.17 9.72
N ASP A 113 13.57 -7.68 8.50
CA ASP A 113 12.87 -8.95 8.32
C ASP A 113 13.76 -10.12 8.74
N LEU A 114 15.08 -10.05 8.52
CA LEU A 114 16.02 -11.05 9.03
C LEU A 114 15.98 -11.11 10.55
N VAL A 115 16.16 -9.97 11.22
CA VAL A 115 16.12 -9.86 12.69
C VAL A 115 14.81 -10.44 13.22
N TYR A 116 13.68 -10.02 12.66
CA TYR A 116 12.37 -10.42 13.16
C TYR A 116 12.08 -11.91 12.95
N ASN A 117 12.30 -12.43 11.73
CA ASN A 117 12.00 -13.83 11.47
C ASN A 117 12.95 -14.75 12.25
N PHE A 118 14.23 -14.40 12.39
CA PHE A 118 15.14 -15.21 13.19
C PHE A 118 14.77 -15.19 14.67
N ALA A 119 14.39 -14.03 15.22
CA ALA A 119 13.85 -13.94 16.58
C ALA A 119 12.56 -14.78 16.75
N LEU A 120 11.67 -14.77 15.76
CA LEU A 120 10.45 -15.59 15.78
C LEU A 120 10.76 -17.09 15.77
N LEU A 121 11.84 -17.53 15.11
CA LEU A 121 12.31 -18.92 15.22
C LEU A 121 12.79 -19.25 16.62
N THR A 122 13.46 -18.32 17.31
CA THR A 122 14.20 -18.60 18.54
C THR A 122 13.48 -18.19 19.84
N GLU A 123 12.33 -17.50 19.78
CA GLU A 123 11.67 -16.95 20.97
C GLU A 123 11.18 -17.97 22.01
N ASP A 124 10.84 -19.18 21.56
CA ASP A 124 10.34 -20.25 22.44
C ASP A 124 11.38 -21.38 22.63
N ASP A 125 12.54 -21.29 21.98
CA ASP A 125 13.56 -22.34 22.05
C ASP A 125 14.55 -22.11 23.19
N THR A 126 14.33 -22.83 24.28
CA THR A 126 15.15 -22.76 25.51
C THR A 126 16.09 -23.95 25.67
N SER A 127 16.18 -24.86 24.70
CA SER A 127 16.90 -26.13 24.84
C SER A 127 18.22 -26.17 24.08
N ALA A 128 19.33 -26.24 24.82
CA ALA A 128 20.67 -26.41 24.23
C ALA A 128 20.93 -27.78 23.57
N SER A 129 20.03 -28.77 23.77
CA SER A 129 20.22 -30.16 23.30
C SER A 129 19.26 -30.57 22.20
N THR A 130 18.16 -29.84 21.99
CA THR A 130 17.13 -30.15 20.99
C THR A 130 16.54 -28.86 20.42
N MET A 131 17.10 -28.38 19.31
CA MET A 131 16.46 -27.32 18.53
C MET A 131 15.15 -27.86 17.93
N ASN A 132 14.02 -27.31 18.36
CA ASN A 132 12.70 -27.76 17.89
C ASN A 132 12.06 -26.71 16.99
N PHE A 133 12.62 -26.55 15.79
CA PHE A 133 12.06 -25.65 14.79
C PHE A 133 11.00 -26.37 13.93
N PRO A 134 9.91 -25.68 13.56
CA PRO A 134 8.92 -26.25 12.64
C PRO A 134 9.55 -26.47 11.26
N SER A 135 9.09 -27.49 10.51
CA SER A 135 9.63 -27.81 9.18
C SER A 135 9.41 -26.68 8.17
N GLU A 136 8.31 -25.92 8.34
CA GLU A 136 7.95 -24.75 7.56
C GLU A 136 7.47 -23.66 8.51
N MET A 137 7.83 -22.42 8.21
CA MET A 137 7.37 -21.25 8.97
C MET A 137 6.97 -20.12 8.00
N GLY A 138 5.91 -19.41 8.36
CA GLY A 138 5.53 -18.15 7.74
C GLY A 138 6.68 -17.15 7.72
N PHE A 139 6.83 -16.46 6.60
CA PHE A 139 7.72 -15.31 6.49
C PHE A 139 6.94 -14.04 6.81
N HIS A 140 7.39 -13.33 7.83
CA HIS A 140 6.72 -12.14 8.33
C HIS A 140 7.53 -10.89 8.00
N LYS A 141 6.90 -9.92 7.35
CA LYS A 141 7.52 -8.60 7.13
C LYS A 141 7.39 -7.78 8.40
N TYR A 142 8.50 -7.28 8.93
CA TYR A 142 8.54 -6.44 10.12
C TYR A 142 7.90 -5.07 9.86
N TYR A 143 8.28 -4.45 8.74
CA TYR A 143 7.63 -3.24 8.25
C TYR A 143 6.68 -3.57 7.11
N SER A 144 5.41 -3.24 7.28
CA SER A 144 4.43 -3.30 6.20
C SER A 144 4.53 -2.07 5.30
N ASP A 145 4.58 -2.31 4.00
CA ASP A 145 4.46 -1.27 2.98
C ASP A 145 2.97 -0.94 2.74
N PHE A 146 2.31 -0.36 3.73
CA PHE A 146 0.90 0.06 3.61
C PHE A 146 0.64 0.87 2.32
N LEU A 147 1.63 1.66 1.89
CA LEU A 147 1.59 2.44 0.64
C LEU A 147 1.58 1.57 -0.62
N PHE A 148 2.40 0.51 -0.72
CA PHE A 148 2.41 -0.37 -1.89
C PHE A 148 1.25 -1.36 -1.91
N GLU A 149 0.77 -1.79 -0.74
CA GLU A 149 -0.42 -2.66 -0.63
C GLU A 149 -1.70 -1.95 -1.11
N ILE A 150 -1.81 -0.65 -0.85
CA ILE A 150 -2.99 0.16 -1.24
C ILE A 150 -2.87 0.76 -2.63
N LEU A 151 -1.66 0.91 -3.17
CA LEU A 151 -1.42 1.44 -4.52
C LEU A 151 -2.28 0.77 -5.62
N PRO A 152 -2.37 -0.58 -5.72
CA PRO A 152 -3.22 -1.21 -6.73
C PRO A 152 -4.71 -0.92 -6.50
N ILE A 153 -5.17 -0.92 -5.24
CA ILE A 153 -6.56 -0.59 -4.89
C ILE A 153 -6.87 0.86 -5.27
N GLY A 154 -5.96 1.79 -4.97
CA GLY A 154 -6.06 3.20 -5.32
C GLY A 154 -6.11 3.43 -6.84
N LEU A 155 -5.27 2.75 -7.62
CA LEU A 155 -5.31 2.80 -9.08
C LEU A 155 -6.63 2.31 -9.66
N ILE A 156 -7.19 1.22 -9.12
CA ILE A 156 -8.50 0.69 -9.52
C ILE A 156 -9.60 1.73 -9.26
N ILE A 157 -9.60 2.36 -8.08
CA ILE A 157 -10.58 3.40 -7.72
C ILE A 157 -10.47 4.59 -8.68
N VAL A 158 -9.26 5.07 -8.96
CA VAL A 158 -9.03 6.18 -9.90
C VAL A 158 -9.51 5.80 -11.31
N ALA A 159 -9.23 4.58 -11.79
CA ALA A 159 -9.70 4.10 -13.07
C ALA A 159 -11.23 4.06 -13.16
N ILE A 160 -11.91 3.59 -12.10
CA ILE A 160 -13.38 3.58 -12.01
C ILE A 160 -13.93 5.01 -12.08
N ILE A 161 -13.34 5.96 -11.35
CA ILE A 161 -13.75 7.37 -11.37
C ILE A 161 -13.62 7.95 -12.79
N VAL A 162 -12.51 7.70 -13.48
CA VAL A 162 -12.29 8.15 -14.86
C VAL A 162 -13.34 7.57 -15.81
N ILE A 163 -13.64 6.27 -15.71
CA ILE A 163 -14.67 5.62 -16.51
C ILE A 163 -16.04 6.26 -16.26
N LEU A 164 -16.42 6.49 -14.99
CA LEU A 164 -17.67 7.15 -14.63
C LEU A 164 -17.77 8.58 -15.19
N LEU A 165 -16.68 9.34 -15.17
CA LEU A 165 -16.62 10.68 -15.75
C LEU A 165 -16.79 10.65 -17.27
N ILE A 166 -16.14 9.72 -17.96
CA ILE A 166 -16.27 9.52 -19.41
C ILE A 166 -17.72 9.16 -19.76
N VAL A 167 -18.31 8.16 -19.09
CA VAL A 167 -19.71 7.74 -19.29
C VAL A 167 -20.66 8.91 -19.04
N ARG A 168 -20.48 9.66 -17.93
CA ARG A 168 -21.30 10.84 -17.62
C ARG A 168 -21.18 11.91 -18.70
N SER A 169 -19.99 12.10 -19.27
CA SER A 169 -19.76 13.04 -20.38
C SER A 169 -20.50 12.63 -21.66
N ILE A 170 -20.51 11.33 -21.98
CA ILE A 170 -21.18 10.76 -23.15
C ILE A 170 -22.71 10.85 -23.00
N ILE A 171 -23.25 10.45 -21.84
CA ILE A 171 -24.70 10.55 -21.55
C ILE A 171 -25.18 12.01 -21.65
N LYS A 172 -24.42 12.97 -21.12
CA LYS A 172 -24.73 14.41 -21.27
C LYS A 172 -24.77 14.82 -22.74
N ARG A 173 -23.82 14.37 -23.57
CA ARG A 173 -23.79 14.65 -25.02
C ARG A 173 -25.00 14.05 -25.74
N ILE A 174 -25.40 12.82 -25.42
CA ILE A 174 -26.57 12.14 -26.01
C ILE A 174 -27.87 12.85 -25.62
N LYS A 175 -28.08 13.18 -24.34
CA LYS A 175 -29.26 13.92 -23.87
C LYS A 175 -29.44 15.27 -24.58
N ARG A 176 -28.33 16.01 -24.82
CA ARG A 176 -28.35 17.25 -25.61
C ARG A 176 -28.82 17.03 -27.04
N ARG A 177 -28.38 15.95 -27.70
CA ARG A 177 -28.82 15.60 -29.08
C ARG A 177 -30.31 15.24 -29.13
N ILE A 178 -30.82 14.51 -28.14
CA ILE A 178 -32.23 14.12 -28.08
C ILE A 178 -33.14 15.34 -27.85
N ARG A 179 -32.79 16.27 -26.94
CA ARG A 179 -33.56 17.51 -26.72
C ARG A 179 -33.71 18.33 -28.00
N ARG A 180 -32.62 18.54 -28.74
CA ARG A 180 -32.63 19.27 -30.03
C ARG A 180 -33.53 18.60 -31.08
N ARG A 181 -33.61 17.26 -31.10
CA ARG A 181 -34.52 16.53 -32.02
C ARG A 181 -35.99 16.69 -31.63
N LYS A 182 -36.31 16.69 -30.33
CA LYS A 182 -37.69 16.94 -29.84
C LYS A 182 -38.14 18.37 -30.19
N GLU A 183 -37.33 19.39 -29.94
CA GLU A 183 -37.67 20.79 -30.28
C GLU A 183 -37.93 21.00 -31.77
N ARG A 184 -37.13 20.38 -32.65
CA ARG A 184 -37.36 20.44 -34.11
C ARG A 184 -38.67 19.78 -34.51
N LYS A 185 -39.06 18.67 -33.88
CA LYS A 185 -40.36 18.01 -34.12
C LYS A 185 -41.54 18.87 -33.62
N TYR A 186 -41.43 19.46 -32.44
CA TYR A 186 -42.46 20.38 -31.90
C TYR A 186 -42.63 21.64 -32.76
N ARG A 187 -41.53 22.27 -33.21
CA ARG A 187 -41.60 23.45 -34.12
C ARG A 187 -42.26 23.10 -35.46
N LYS A 188 -41.95 21.93 -36.04
CA LYS A 188 -42.59 21.47 -37.29
C LYS A 188 -44.09 21.19 -37.12
N ARG A 189 -44.53 20.69 -35.95
CA ARG A 189 -45.97 20.52 -35.63
C ARG A 189 -46.68 21.87 -35.50
N MET A 190 -46.11 22.80 -34.74
CA MET A 190 -46.66 24.16 -34.56
C MET A 190 -46.78 24.94 -35.89
N GLN A 191 -45.83 24.76 -36.81
CA GLN A 191 -45.93 25.36 -38.15
C GLN A 191 -47.07 24.74 -38.97
N ARG A 192 -47.24 23.41 -38.96
CA ARG A 192 -48.37 22.76 -39.66
C ARG A 192 -49.73 23.17 -39.11
N GLU A 193 -49.84 23.36 -37.80
CA GLU A 193 -51.07 23.85 -37.16
C GLU A 193 -51.37 25.32 -37.51
N ARG A 194 -50.34 26.16 -37.71
CA ARG A 194 -50.51 27.57 -38.14
C ARG A 194 -50.84 27.73 -39.62
N TYR A 195 -50.34 26.86 -40.49
CA TYR A 195 -50.59 26.94 -41.94
C TYR A 195 -51.74 26.04 -42.43
N GLY A 196 -52.30 25.17 -41.57
CA GLY A 196 -53.41 24.28 -41.91
C GLY A 196 -54.80 24.73 -41.42
N ARG A 197 -54.92 25.86 -40.72
CA ARG A 197 -56.22 26.40 -40.29
C ARG A 197 -56.76 27.39 -41.30
N ASN A 198 -57.72 26.92 -42.09
CA ASN A 198 -58.61 27.74 -42.90
C ASN A 198 -59.33 28.76 -41.96
N PRO A 199 -59.30 30.08 -42.21
CA PRO A 199 -59.78 31.09 -41.27
C PRO A 199 -61.30 31.28 -41.26
N ARG A 200 -62.08 30.24 -41.55
CA ARG A 200 -63.54 30.31 -41.47
C ARG A 200 -64.03 29.39 -40.39
N GLN A 201 -64.78 30.00 -39.46
CA GLN A 201 -65.35 29.43 -38.24
C GLN A 201 -64.34 29.42 -37.08
N PHE A 202 -64.46 30.41 -36.20
CA PHE A 202 -65.04 30.15 -34.88
C PHE A 202 -65.37 31.49 -34.20
N HIS A 203 -66.67 31.78 -34.15
CA HIS A 203 -67.26 32.69 -33.17
C HIS A 203 -67.31 31.98 -31.81
N ARG A 204 -67.07 32.75 -30.74
CA ARG A 204 -67.41 32.49 -29.32
C ARG A 204 -66.65 31.29 -28.69
N ASN A 205 -66.16 31.30 -27.46
CA ASN A 205 -66.51 32.05 -26.25
C ASN A 205 -65.25 32.24 -25.38
N ILE A 206 -65.32 33.27 -24.55
CA ILE A 206 -64.43 33.57 -23.42
C ILE A 206 -64.52 32.43 -22.40
N ASP A 207 -63.38 31.94 -21.90
CA ASP A 207 -63.19 31.84 -20.45
C ASP A 207 -61.72 31.78 -20.07
N SER A 208 -61.35 32.79 -19.29
CA SER A 208 -60.11 32.87 -18.51
C SER A 208 -60.18 31.87 -17.37
N ARG A 209 -59.10 31.12 -17.14
CA ARG A 209 -58.46 30.90 -15.82
C ARG A 209 -57.39 29.81 -15.94
N TYR A 210 -56.32 29.99 -15.17
CA TYR A 210 -55.17 29.11 -14.95
C TYR A 210 -54.04 29.13 -15.99
N TYR A 211 -53.25 30.21 -15.95
CA TYR A 211 -51.79 30.09 -16.04
C TYR A 211 -51.21 30.63 -14.71
N SER A 212 -50.72 29.72 -13.87
CA SER A 212 -49.96 30.03 -12.66
C SER A 212 -48.50 29.63 -12.90
N ASP A 213 -47.66 30.64 -12.78
CA ASP A 213 -46.29 30.65 -12.27
C ASP A 213 -45.38 29.46 -12.55
N TYR A 214 -44.44 29.68 -13.47
CA TYR A 214 -43.05 29.26 -13.25
C TYR A 214 -42.10 30.35 -13.74
N ASP A 215 -41.61 31.12 -12.76
CA ASP A 215 -40.41 31.95 -12.85
C ASP A 215 -39.20 31.11 -13.27
N TYR A 216 -38.51 31.56 -14.33
CA TYR A 216 -37.14 31.13 -14.63
C TYR A 216 -36.24 32.38 -14.72
N PRO A 217 -35.18 32.48 -13.90
CA PRO A 217 -34.31 33.64 -13.89
C PRO A 217 -33.47 33.72 -15.16
N SER A 218 -33.63 34.83 -15.88
CA SER A 218 -32.81 35.24 -17.02
C SER A 218 -31.42 35.68 -16.55
N ASN A 219 -30.46 34.75 -16.50
CA ASN A 219 -29.04 35.10 -16.41
C ASN A 219 -28.39 34.99 -17.80
N LYS A 220 -28.46 36.08 -18.57
CA LYS A 220 -27.62 36.29 -19.76
C LYS A 220 -26.38 37.10 -19.36
N PRO A 221 -25.15 36.67 -19.69
CA PRO A 221 -23.97 37.51 -19.52
C PRO A 221 -24.04 38.72 -20.46
N LYS A 222 -23.85 39.92 -19.90
CA LYS A 222 -23.67 41.17 -20.66
C LYS A 222 -22.51 41.00 -21.64
N ARG A 223 -22.79 41.10 -22.93
CA ARG A 223 -21.78 41.23 -23.98
C ARG A 223 -21.12 42.60 -23.81
N LEU A 224 -19.82 42.59 -23.47
CA LEU A 224 -18.99 43.79 -23.48
C LEU A 224 -18.96 44.38 -24.89
N ASN A 225 -19.27 45.67 -24.98
CA ASN A 225 -19.40 46.38 -26.24
C ASN A 225 -18.02 46.73 -26.82
N ARG A 226 -17.85 46.56 -28.12
CA ARG A 226 -16.55 46.58 -28.83
C ARG A 226 -15.95 47.99 -29.03
N GLN A 227 -16.41 48.99 -28.29
CA GLN A 227 -15.99 50.40 -28.44
C GLN A 227 -15.10 50.94 -27.32
N GLU A 228 -14.83 50.18 -26.24
CA GLU A 228 -13.93 50.63 -25.14
C GLU A 228 -12.46 50.17 -25.26
N ARG A 229 -12.07 49.53 -26.39
CA ARG A 229 -10.68 49.09 -26.61
C ARG A 229 -9.75 50.12 -27.27
N ARG A 230 -10.10 51.41 -27.29
CA ARG A 230 -9.25 52.47 -27.89
C ARG A 230 -8.85 53.62 -26.96
N ARG A 231 -9.06 53.48 -25.65
CA ARG A 231 -8.50 54.41 -24.66
C ARG A 231 -8.11 53.66 -23.39
N ARG A 232 -7.01 52.92 -23.47
CA ARG A 232 -6.12 52.52 -22.37
C ARG A 232 -4.88 51.90 -22.98
#